data_AF-A0A369T2E7-F1
#
_entry.id   AF-A0A369T2E7-F1
#
_cell.length_a   1.000
_cell.length_b   1.000
_cell.length_c   1.000
_cell.angle_alpha   90.00
_cell.angle_beta   90.00
_cell.angle_gamma   90.00
#
_symmetry.space_group_name_H-M   'P 1'
#
loop_
_entity.id
_entity.type
_entity.pdbx_description
1 polymer ?
#
loop_
_entity_poly.entity_id
_entity_poly.type
_entity_poly.pdbx_seq_one_letter_code
_entity_poly.pdbx_strand_id
1 'polypeptide(L)'
;MTEEELRVRRKLIKEAGKFSEKLGFSINDVLREIEDLRELRRGLSEDEFLLLVYRTFPEFTVNSAIKDDLEKRREEIAINLYVKGKASLGKAAEIAGMSVDEFMSLLRRKGIEVLLQE
;
A
#
# COMPACT_ATOMS: atom_id res chain seq x y z
N MET A 1 17.65 21.44 -3.07
CA MET A 1 16.22 21.79 -3.22
C MET A 1 16.15 23.20 -3.79
N THR A 2 15.42 23.41 -4.87
CA THR A 2 15.30 24.70 -5.59
C THR A 2 14.27 25.62 -4.92
N GLU A 3 14.30 26.93 -5.24
CA GLU A 3 13.28 27.89 -4.77
C GLU A 3 11.85 27.51 -5.20
N GLU A 4 11.73 26.93 -6.39
CA GLU A 4 10.46 26.44 -6.91
C GLU A 4 9.93 25.24 -6.11
N GLU A 5 10.79 24.28 -5.78
CA GLU A 5 10.46 23.15 -4.90
C GLU A 5 10.04 23.63 -3.50
N LEU A 6 10.73 24.64 -2.95
CA LEU A 6 10.37 25.26 -1.66
C LEU A 6 9.01 25.97 -1.70
N ARG A 7 8.68 26.64 -2.81
CA ARG A 7 7.38 27.29 -3.01
C ARG A 7 6.26 26.25 -3.04
N VAL A 8 6.42 25.18 -3.82
CA VAL A 8 5.45 24.08 -3.91
C VAL A 8 5.26 23.41 -2.55
N ARG A 9 6.35 23.09 -1.85
CA ARG A 9 6.29 22.47 -0.51
C ARG A 9 5.51 23.31 0.49
N ARG A 10 5.77 24.62 0.55
CA ARG A 10 5.03 25.54 1.45
C ARG A 10 3.54 25.59 1.14
N LYS A 11 3.17 25.58 -0.15
CA LYS A 11 1.76 25.56 -0.57
C LYS A 11 1.07 24.27 -0.11
N LEU A 12 1.69 23.11 -0.33
CA LEU A 12 1.15 21.81 0.09
C LEU A 12 0.95 21.71 1.60
N ILE A 13 1.93 22.15 2.40
CA ILE A 13 1.81 22.15 3.87
C ILE A 13 0.63 23.03 4.32
N LYS A 14 0.47 24.21 3.71
CA LYS A 14 -0.65 25.11 4.04
C LYS A 14 -2.01 24.51 3.68
N GLU A 15 -2.11 23.80 2.56
CA GLU A 15 -3.35 23.11 2.16
C GLU A 15 -3.64 21.92 3.08
N ALA A 16 -2.62 21.11 3.40
CA ALA A 16 -2.73 20.00 4.34
C ALA A 16 -3.20 20.45 5.72
N GLY A 17 -2.68 21.56 6.26
CA GLY A 17 -3.13 22.11 7.54
C GLY A 17 -4.60 22.52 7.55
N LYS A 18 -5.08 23.19 6.48
CA LYS A 18 -6.50 23.53 6.35
C LYS A 18 -7.39 22.30 6.25
N PHE A 19 -6.91 21.24 5.63
CA PHE A 19 -7.63 19.99 5.47
C PHE A 19 -7.68 19.20 6.79
N SER A 20 -6.55 19.12 7.51
CA SER A 20 -6.47 18.43 8.80
C SER A 20 -7.38 19.07 9.84
N GLU A 21 -7.40 20.41 9.93
CA GLU A 21 -8.31 21.16 10.81
C GLU A 21 -9.78 20.80 10.57
N LYS A 22 -10.19 20.70 9.31
CA LYS A 22 -11.57 20.33 8.94
C LYS A 22 -11.94 18.92 9.33
N LEU A 23 -10.97 18.01 9.39
CA LEU A 23 -11.15 16.61 9.78
C LEU A 23 -10.92 16.38 11.28
N GLY A 24 -10.55 17.42 12.04
CA GLY A 24 -10.26 17.31 13.48
C GLY A 24 -8.88 16.73 13.81
N PHE A 25 -7.95 16.72 12.86
CA PHE A 25 -6.58 16.23 13.03
C PHE A 25 -5.56 17.36 13.10
N SER A 26 -4.48 17.16 13.85
CA SER A 26 -3.30 18.03 13.79
C SER A 26 -2.57 17.83 12.48
N ILE A 27 -1.88 18.88 12.00
CA ILE A 27 -0.98 18.74 10.86
C ILE A 27 0.14 17.73 11.13
N ASN A 28 0.56 17.57 12.40
CA ASN A 28 1.55 16.57 12.78
C ASN A 28 1.02 15.14 12.65
N ASP A 29 -0.28 14.93 12.84
CA ASP A 29 -0.91 13.61 12.66
C ASP A 29 -0.88 13.25 11.17
N VAL A 30 -1.29 14.19 10.30
CA VAL A 30 -1.22 14.01 8.84
C VAL A 30 0.21 13.76 8.37
N LEU A 31 1.19 14.50 8.90
CA LEU A 31 2.59 14.30 8.55
C LEU A 31 3.11 12.92 8.96
N ARG A 32 2.68 12.41 10.12
CA ARG A 32 3.03 11.06 10.58
C ARG A 32 2.45 9.99 9.66
N GLU A 33 1.18 10.09 9.30
CA GLU A 33 0.55 9.16 8.34
C GLU A 33 1.26 9.17 6.98
N ILE A 34 1.71 10.33 6.51
CA ILE A 34 2.51 10.44 5.29
C ILE A 34 3.88 9.76 5.45
N GLU A 35 4.53 9.91 6.60
CA GLU A 35 5.80 9.23 6.88
C GLU A 35 5.62 7.70 6.91
N ASP A 36 4.60 7.20 7.61
CA ASP A 36 4.27 5.78 7.67
C ASP A 36 3.97 5.22 6.27
N LEU A 37 3.24 5.97 5.43
CA LEU A 37 2.99 5.59 4.04
C LEU A 37 4.26 5.57 3.19
N ARG A 38 5.20 6.49 3.42
CA ARG A 38 6.50 6.52 2.73
C ARG A 38 7.36 5.32 3.13
N GLU A 39 7.33 4.94 4.41
CA GLU A 39 8.00 3.73 4.91
C GLU A 39 7.37 2.46 4.34
N LEU A 40 6.03 2.40 4.27
CA LEU A 40 5.30 1.30 3.65
C LEU A 40 5.73 1.12 2.19
N ARG A 41 5.72 2.20 1.39
CA ARG A 41 6.11 2.21 -0.02
C ARG A 41 7.56 1.79 -0.25
N ARG A 42 8.46 2.02 0.72
CA ARG A 42 9.88 1.70 0.55
C ARG A 42 10.08 0.21 0.27
N GLY A 43 10.71 -0.11 -0.86
CA GLY A 43 10.97 -1.49 -1.30
C GLY A 43 9.83 -2.13 -2.11
N LEU A 44 8.72 -1.41 -2.31
CA LEU A 44 7.64 -1.83 -3.18
C LEU A 44 7.82 -1.29 -4.60
N SER A 45 7.43 -2.09 -5.58
CA SER A 45 7.17 -1.58 -6.93
C SER A 45 5.90 -0.70 -6.92
N GLU A 46 5.73 0.08 -7.98
CA GLU A 46 4.52 0.90 -8.14
C GLU A 46 3.26 0.02 -8.17
N ASP A 47 3.29 -1.08 -8.91
CA ASP A 47 2.19 -2.05 -9.00
C ASP A 47 1.85 -2.70 -7.64
N GLU A 48 2.88 -3.09 -6.87
CA GLU A 48 2.69 -3.69 -5.55
C GLU A 48 2.04 -2.71 -4.57
N PHE A 49 2.53 -1.46 -4.57
CA PHE A 49 1.98 -0.42 -3.71
C PHE A 49 0.54 -0.06 -4.11
N LEU A 50 0.28 0.10 -5.42
CA LEU A 50 -1.06 0.42 -5.92
C LEU A 50 -2.07 -0.67 -5.60
N LEU A 51 -1.73 -1.95 -5.84
CA LEU A 51 -2.66 -3.04 -5.54
C LEU A 51 -2.93 -3.15 -4.03
N LEU A 52 -1.90 -2.97 -3.19
CA LEU A 52 -2.07 -2.95 -1.74
C LEU A 52 -3.03 -1.85 -1.30
N VAL A 53 -2.85 -0.62 -1.81
CA VAL A 53 -3.76 0.50 -1.52
C VAL A 53 -5.16 0.22 -2.02
N TYR A 54 -5.32 -0.30 -3.25
CA TYR A 54 -6.63 -0.57 -3.84
C TYR A 54 -7.42 -1.64 -3.11
N ARG A 55 -6.75 -2.65 -2.55
CA ARG A 55 -7.40 -3.71 -1.76
C ARG A 55 -7.66 -3.28 -0.32
N THR A 56 -6.88 -2.34 0.21
CA THR A 56 -7.07 -1.83 1.57
C THR A 56 -8.15 -0.75 1.63
N PHE A 57 -8.25 0.07 0.58
CA PHE A 57 -9.21 1.18 0.48
C PHE A 57 -9.95 1.15 -0.87
N PRO A 58 -10.81 0.15 -1.09
CA PRO A 58 -11.49 -0.06 -2.37
C PRO A 58 -12.36 1.12 -2.82
N GLU A 59 -12.84 1.93 -1.88
CA GLU A 59 -13.65 3.13 -2.13
C GLU A 59 -12.93 4.20 -2.96
N PHE A 60 -11.59 4.20 -2.98
CA PHE A 60 -10.80 5.18 -3.75
C PHE A 60 -10.37 4.66 -5.14
N THR A 61 -10.93 3.54 -5.61
CA THR A 61 -10.43 2.83 -6.82
C THR A 61 -11.29 2.99 -8.07
N VAL A 62 -12.35 3.80 -8.01
CA VAL A 62 -13.50 3.80 -8.96
C VAL A 62 -13.13 4.10 -10.42
N ASN A 63 -11.98 4.73 -10.71
CA ASN A 63 -11.59 5.14 -12.07
C ASN A 63 -10.16 4.73 -12.48
N SER A 64 -9.62 3.65 -11.92
CA SER A 64 -8.24 3.24 -12.22
C SER A 64 -8.16 2.36 -13.47
N ALA A 65 -7.62 2.90 -14.56
CA ALA A 65 -7.39 2.18 -15.82
C ALA A 65 -6.40 1.01 -15.69
N ILE A 66 -5.51 1.05 -14.68
CA ILE A 66 -4.50 0.01 -14.44
C ILE A 66 -5.01 -1.10 -13.50
N LYS A 67 -6.14 -0.90 -12.83
CA LYS A 67 -6.66 -1.83 -11.81
C LYS A 67 -6.86 -3.24 -12.37
N ASP A 68 -7.48 -3.36 -13.54
CA ASP A 68 -7.76 -4.66 -14.15
C ASP A 68 -6.48 -5.45 -14.47
N ASP A 69 -5.40 -4.74 -14.84
CA ASP A 69 -4.09 -5.37 -15.11
C ASP A 69 -3.34 -5.75 -13.85
N LEU A 70 -3.52 -5.01 -12.76
CA LEU A 70 -3.00 -5.39 -11.43
C LEU A 70 -3.74 -6.60 -10.88
N GLU A 71 -5.07 -6.65 -11.03
CA GLU A 71 -5.91 -7.76 -10.56
C GLU A 71 -5.58 -9.08 -11.27
N LYS A 72 -5.15 -9.05 -12.54
CA LYS A 72 -4.64 -10.23 -13.27
C LYS A 72 -3.34 -10.78 -12.68
N ARG A 73 -2.52 -9.93 -12.06
CA ARG A 73 -1.22 -10.28 -11.45
C ARG A 73 -1.27 -10.34 -9.92
N ARG A 74 -2.48 -10.29 -9.33
CA ARG A 74 -2.66 -10.18 -7.87
C ARG A 74 -1.97 -11.29 -7.07
N GLU A 75 -1.90 -12.50 -7.59
CA GLU A 75 -1.23 -13.62 -6.91
C GLU A 75 0.27 -13.39 -6.79
N GLU A 76 0.92 -12.98 -7.89
CA GLU A 76 2.35 -12.66 -7.92
C GLU A 76 2.65 -11.48 -6.98
N ILE A 77 1.84 -10.42 -7.06
CA ILE A 77 1.99 -9.24 -6.21
C ILE A 77 1.81 -9.60 -4.73
N ALA A 78 0.80 -10.41 -4.39
CA ALA A 78 0.57 -10.86 -3.02
C ALA A 78 1.75 -11.68 -2.47
N ILE A 79 2.32 -12.57 -3.28
CA ILE A 79 3.53 -13.32 -2.92
C ILE A 79 4.68 -12.36 -2.62
N ASN A 80 4.92 -11.37 -3.49
CA ASN A 80 6.01 -10.42 -3.27
C ASN A 80 5.80 -9.57 -2.02
N LEU A 81 4.58 -9.13 -1.76
CA LEU A 81 4.23 -8.38 -0.55
C LEU A 81 4.48 -9.20 0.72
N TYR A 82 4.13 -10.48 0.72
CA TYR A 82 4.40 -11.41 1.81
C TYR A 82 5.91 -11.62 2.02
N VAL A 83 6.65 -11.95 0.95
CA VAL A 83 8.10 -12.20 1.02
C VAL A 83 8.86 -10.96 1.51
N LYS A 84 8.39 -9.76 1.18
CA LYS A 84 8.96 -8.49 1.62
C LYS A 84 8.56 -8.08 3.05
N GLY A 85 7.69 -8.84 3.71
CA GLY A 85 7.14 -8.49 5.03
C GLY A 85 6.25 -7.25 5.02
N LYS A 86 5.62 -6.96 3.88
CA LYS A 86 4.74 -5.80 3.67
C LYS A 86 3.26 -6.16 3.80
N ALA A 87 2.96 -7.46 3.83
CA ALA A 87 1.64 -8.00 4.13
C ALA A 87 1.80 -9.27 4.98
N SER A 88 1.00 -9.40 6.04
CA SER A 88 0.88 -10.65 6.79
C SER A 88 0.33 -11.76 5.91
N LEU A 89 0.42 -13.02 6.35
CA LEU A 89 -0.10 -14.17 5.59
C LEU A 89 -1.59 -14.00 5.24
N GLY A 90 -2.40 -13.57 6.21
CA GLY A 90 -3.82 -13.31 6.01
C GLY A 90 -4.07 -12.20 5.01
N LYS A 91 -3.34 -11.08 5.12
CA LYS A 91 -3.49 -9.95 4.20
C LYS A 91 -3.04 -10.30 2.78
N ALA A 92 -1.97 -11.07 2.62
CA ALA A 92 -1.50 -11.52 1.33
C ALA A 92 -2.51 -12.48 0.66
N ALA A 93 -3.08 -13.41 1.42
CA ALA A 93 -4.16 -14.28 0.93
C ALA A 93 -5.40 -13.47 0.48
N GLU A 94 -5.81 -12.47 1.28
CA GLU A 94 -6.89 -11.55 0.95
C GLU A 94 -6.60 -10.82 -0.38
N ILE A 95 -5.41 -10.25 -0.55
CA ILE A 95 -4.99 -9.56 -1.78
C ILE A 95 -5.03 -10.50 -2.98
N ALA A 96 -4.51 -11.73 -2.83
CA ALA A 96 -4.53 -12.76 -3.84
C ALA A 96 -5.95 -13.23 -4.21
N GLY A 97 -6.95 -12.95 -3.36
CA GLY A 97 -8.34 -13.33 -3.57
C GLY A 97 -8.59 -14.82 -3.32
N MET A 98 -7.91 -15.39 -2.33
CA MET A 98 -8.02 -16.80 -1.96
C MET A 98 -8.01 -16.95 -0.43
N SER A 99 -8.38 -18.14 0.04
CA SER A 99 -8.27 -18.49 1.47
C SER A 99 -6.80 -18.58 1.92
N VAL A 100 -6.57 -18.49 3.23
CA VAL A 100 -5.23 -18.62 3.82
C VAL A 100 -4.60 -19.97 3.48
N ASP A 101 -5.37 -21.07 3.51
CA ASP A 101 -4.89 -22.42 3.18
C ASP A 101 -4.48 -22.56 1.71
N GLU A 102 -5.25 -21.97 0.80
CA GLU A 102 -4.93 -21.93 -0.63
C GLU A 102 -3.66 -21.12 -0.88
N PHE A 103 -3.50 -19.98 -0.20
CA PHE A 103 -2.31 -19.15 -0.31
C PHE A 103 -1.07 -19.84 0.27
N MET A 104 -1.18 -20.50 1.43
CA MET A 104 -0.10 -21.33 1.97
C MET A 104 0.30 -22.45 1.00
N SER A 105 -0.68 -23.09 0.37
CA SER A 105 -0.42 -24.11 -0.65
C SER A 105 0.29 -23.53 -1.86
N LEU A 106 -0.08 -22.33 -2.31
CA LEU A 106 0.59 -21.59 -3.38
C LEU A 106 2.05 -21.28 -3.02
N LEU A 107 2.31 -20.77 -1.82
CA LEU A 107 3.67 -20.49 -1.33
C LEU A 107 4.54 -21.75 -1.33
N ARG A 108 4.02 -22.86 -0.79
CA ARG A 108 4.72 -24.16 -0.79
C ARG A 108 5.05 -24.65 -2.21
N ARG A 109 4.11 -24.54 -3.15
CA ARG A 109 4.36 -24.89 -4.56
C ARG A 109 5.43 -24.03 -5.22
N LYS A 110 5.59 -22.78 -4.76
CA LYS A 110 6.63 -21.84 -5.20
C LYS A 110 7.96 -22.01 -4.46
N GLY A 111 8.06 -22.95 -3.51
CA GLY A 111 9.26 -23.18 -2.71
C GLY A 111 9.51 -22.10 -1.66
N ILE A 112 8.48 -21.35 -1.26
CA ILE A 112 8.56 -20.30 -0.24
C ILE A 112 8.16 -20.89 1.10
N GLU A 113 9.03 -20.73 2.11
CA GLU A 113 8.76 -21.15 3.47
C GLU A 113 7.66 -20.29 4.10
N VAL A 114 6.68 -20.92 4.75
CA VAL A 114 5.59 -20.22 5.41
C VAL A 114 6.02 -19.89 6.83
N LEU A 115 6.44 -18.65 7.03
CA LEU A 115 6.68 -18.07 8.34
C LEU A 115 5.43 -17.31 8.78
N LEU A 116 4.92 -17.57 9.97
CA LEU A 116 3.86 -16.75 10.56
C LEU A 116 4.48 -15.40 10.90
N GLN A 117 4.12 -14.37 10.14
CA GLN A 117 4.47 -12.98 10.44
C GLN A 117 3.23 -12.35 11.10
N GLU A 118 3.41 -11.90 12.34
CA GLU A 118 2.40 -11.17 13.14
C GLU A 118 2.13 -9.77 12.57
#